data_AF-A0A1M6UH63-F1
#
_entry.id   AF-A0A1M6UH63-F1
#
_cell.length_a   1.000
_cell.length_b   1.000
_cell.length_c   1.000
_cell.angle_alpha   90.00
_cell.angle_beta   90.00
_cell.angle_gamma   90.00
#
_symmetry.space_group_name_H-M   'P 1'
#
loop_
_entity.id
_entity.type
_entity.pdbx_description
1 polymer ?
#
loop_
_entity_poly.entity_id
_entity_poly.type
_entity_poly.pdbx_seq_one_letter_code
_entity_poly.pdbx_strand_id
1 'polypeptide(L)'
;MFSNGGKGCGYGVECNARVPVRGVCPAGWHLPSKAEWETLFTAVGGTTVAGTKLKSKSGWYNNGNGMDTYGFSVLPAGIHDGDGSYRTAGKHAGLWGSTENSSYAYYWFFAYDSERVGSGYTYKNEGFSIRCIKD
;
A
#
# COMPACT_ATOMS: atom_id res chain seq x y z
N MET A 1 -0.30 17.87 -5.82
CA MET A 1 -1.26 17.10 -5.00
C MET A 1 -2.68 17.42 -5.44
N PHE A 2 -3.53 16.39 -5.44
CA PHE A 2 -4.99 16.41 -5.53
C PHE A 2 -5.66 17.47 -4.65
N SER A 3 -5.41 17.43 -3.34
CA SER A 3 -6.13 18.24 -2.34
C SER A 3 -5.19 18.88 -1.33
N ASN A 4 -5.74 19.80 -0.52
CA ASN A 4 -5.05 20.39 0.63
C ASN A 4 -5.30 19.63 1.94
N GLY A 5 -6.10 18.56 1.94
CA GLY A 5 -6.50 17.85 3.17
C GLY A 5 -5.34 17.21 3.95
N GLY A 6 -4.22 16.96 3.28
CA GLY A 6 -2.96 16.52 3.90
C GLY A 6 -1.79 17.47 3.67
N LYS A 7 -2.05 18.74 3.32
CA LYS A 7 -0.98 19.71 3.05
C LYS A 7 -0.26 20.05 4.36
N GLY A 8 1.06 19.87 4.38
CA GLY A 8 1.88 20.08 5.58
C GLY A 8 1.94 18.86 6.51
N CYS A 9 1.31 17.76 6.14
CA CYS A 9 1.38 16.48 6.86
C CYS A 9 2.47 15.60 6.24
N GLY A 10 3.19 14.82 7.04
CA GLY A 10 4.16 13.86 6.50
C GLY A 10 5.28 13.53 7.46
N TYR A 11 6.43 13.14 6.90
CA TYR A 11 7.62 12.80 7.67
C TYR A 11 8.13 14.02 8.47
N GLY A 12 8.32 13.83 9.77
CA GLY A 12 8.78 14.88 10.69
C GLY A 12 7.76 15.97 11.02
N VAL A 13 6.51 15.85 10.56
CA VAL A 13 5.45 16.83 10.83
C VAL A 13 4.15 16.13 11.19
N GLU A 14 3.72 16.30 12.44
CA GLU A 14 2.38 15.93 12.90
C GLU A 14 1.38 17.03 12.54
N CYS A 15 0.22 16.62 12.04
CA CYS A 15 -0.86 17.53 11.64
C CYS A 15 -2.21 16.85 11.91
N ASN A 16 -3.29 17.62 11.82
CA ASN A 16 -4.65 17.07 11.74
C ASN A 16 -5.10 17.00 10.27
N ALA A 17 -4.82 15.89 9.59
CA ALA A 17 -5.26 15.68 8.22
C ALA A 17 -6.79 15.52 8.13
N ARG A 18 -7.39 16.05 7.07
CA ARG A 18 -8.83 15.83 6.79
C ARG A 18 -9.05 14.44 6.21
N VAL A 19 -9.85 13.64 6.91
CA VAL A 19 -10.25 12.29 6.49
C VAL A 19 -11.59 12.31 5.72
N PRO A 20 -11.78 11.46 4.69
CA PRO A 20 -10.75 10.62 4.06
C PRO A 20 -9.69 11.49 3.34
N VAL A 21 -8.42 11.06 3.41
CA VAL A 21 -7.31 11.84 2.85
C VAL A 21 -7.26 11.64 1.35
N ARG A 22 -7.66 12.65 0.58
CA ARG A 22 -7.53 12.60 -0.89
C ARG A 22 -6.05 12.63 -1.34
N GLY A 23 -5.25 13.54 -0.79
CA GLY A 23 -3.80 13.60 -1.06
C GLY A 23 -3.45 13.63 -2.56
N VAL A 24 -2.77 12.57 -3.03
CA VAL A 24 -2.36 12.37 -4.44
C VAL A 24 -3.46 11.76 -5.32
N CYS A 25 -4.61 11.41 -4.77
CA CYS A 25 -5.72 10.83 -5.52
C CYS A 25 -6.55 11.91 -6.26
N PRO A 26 -7.15 11.56 -7.41
CA PRO A 26 -8.02 12.45 -8.17
C PRO A 26 -9.34 12.75 -7.43
N ALA A 27 -10.12 13.71 -7.93
CA ALA A 27 -11.42 14.03 -7.34
C ALA A 27 -12.40 12.84 -7.38
N GLY A 28 -13.13 12.61 -6.28
CA GLY A 28 -14.00 11.44 -6.09
C GLY A 28 -13.24 10.16 -5.70
N TRP A 29 -11.97 10.29 -5.33
CA TRP A 29 -11.13 9.20 -4.86
C TRP A 29 -10.29 9.64 -3.65
N HIS A 30 -9.90 8.68 -2.82
CA HIS A 30 -9.06 8.92 -1.65
C HIS A 30 -8.05 7.80 -1.39
N LEU A 31 -7.09 8.08 -0.50
CA LEU A 31 -6.14 7.09 -0.01
C LEU A 31 -6.85 6.11 0.94
N PRO A 32 -6.75 4.79 0.73
CA PRO A 32 -7.38 3.81 1.58
C PRO A 32 -6.84 3.87 3.01
N SER A 33 -7.74 3.88 3.98
CA SER A 33 -7.44 3.67 5.38
C SER A 33 -7.11 2.20 5.67
N LYS A 34 -6.55 1.92 6.86
CA LYS A 34 -6.38 0.55 7.34
C LYS A 34 -7.67 -0.26 7.30
N ALA A 35 -8.81 0.32 7.71
CA ALA A 35 -10.09 -0.37 7.77
C ALA A 35 -10.62 -0.74 6.37
N GLU A 36 -10.41 0.12 5.37
CA GLU A 36 -10.82 -0.15 3.99
C GLU A 36 -9.95 -1.24 3.34
N TRP A 37 -8.65 -1.26 3.65
CA TRP A 37 -7.78 -2.38 3.29
C TRP A 37 -8.23 -3.68 3.95
N GLU A 38 -8.54 -3.67 5.24
CA GLU A 38 -9.04 -4.86 5.96
C GLU A 38 -10.36 -5.37 5.37
N THR A 39 -11.22 -4.45 4.91
CA THR A 39 -12.45 -4.79 4.19
C THR A 39 -12.15 -5.49 2.87
N LEU A 40 -11.20 -4.97 2.07
CA LEU A 40 -10.75 -5.65 0.84
C LEU A 40 -10.21 -7.06 1.14
N PHE A 41 -9.33 -7.20 2.14
CA PHE A 41 -8.76 -8.50 2.46
C PHE A 41 -9.81 -9.49 2.94
N THR A 42 -10.79 -9.03 3.71
CA THR A 42 -11.94 -9.85 4.12
C THR A 42 -12.74 -10.32 2.91
N ALA A 43 -13.04 -9.41 1.97
CA ALA A 43 -13.79 -9.72 0.75
C ALA A 43 -13.07 -10.74 -0.16
N VAL A 44 -11.74 -10.78 -0.14
CA VAL A 44 -10.96 -11.79 -0.88
C VAL A 44 -10.65 -13.05 -0.06
N GLY A 45 -11.26 -13.25 1.11
CA GLY A 45 -11.12 -14.48 1.90
C GLY A 45 -10.01 -14.48 2.95
N GLY A 46 -9.55 -13.30 3.35
CA GLY A 46 -8.61 -13.09 4.44
C GLY A 46 -7.16 -12.88 3.99
N THR A 47 -6.36 -12.29 4.89
CA THR A 47 -4.96 -11.94 4.62
C THR A 47 -4.06 -13.15 4.36
N THR A 48 -4.45 -14.37 4.78
CA THR A 48 -3.67 -15.60 4.57
C THR A 48 -3.61 -16.04 3.11
N VAL A 49 -4.60 -15.69 2.29
CA VAL A 49 -4.72 -16.07 0.87
C VAL A 49 -4.76 -14.87 -0.08
N ALA A 50 -4.88 -13.65 0.46
CA ALA A 50 -5.05 -12.44 -0.33
C ALA A 50 -3.88 -12.17 -1.28
N GLY A 51 -2.66 -12.58 -0.94
CA GLY A 51 -1.49 -12.44 -1.81
C GLY A 51 -1.69 -13.19 -3.13
N THR A 52 -2.08 -14.46 -3.08
CA THR A 52 -2.35 -15.25 -4.29
C THR A 52 -3.47 -14.64 -5.13
N LYS A 53 -4.50 -14.06 -4.50
CA LYS A 53 -5.65 -13.49 -5.22
C LYS A 53 -5.42 -12.11 -5.82
N LEU A 54 -4.53 -11.30 -5.22
CA LEU A 54 -4.35 -9.88 -5.58
C LEU A 54 -3.03 -9.57 -6.29
N LYS A 55 -1.99 -10.40 -6.12
CA LYS A 55 -0.72 -10.25 -6.86
C LYS A 55 -0.98 -10.32 -8.37
N SER A 56 -0.24 -9.51 -9.14
CA SER A 56 -0.27 -9.55 -10.60
C SER A 56 0.11 -10.94 -11.14
N LYS A 57 -0.39 -11.24 -12.34
CA LYS A 57 -0.12 -12.49 -13.07
C LYS A 57 1.31 -12.63 -13.58
N SER A 58 2.11 -11.57 -13.49
CA SER A 58 3.50 -11.52 -13.96
C SER A 58 4.33 -10.56 -13.11
N GLY A 59 5.66 -10.69 -13.21
CA GLY A 59 6.65 -9.79 -12.62
C GLY A 59 7.22 -10.25 -11.27
N TRP A 60 6.59 -11.23 -10.61
CA TRP A 60 7.07 -11.76 -9.34
C TRP A 60 8.15 -12.83 -9.56
N TYR A 61 9.22 -12.74 -8.78
CA TYR A 61 10.37 -13.63 -8.81
C TYR A 61 9.97 -15.09 -8.52
N ASN A 62 10.70 -16.04 -9.13
CA ASN A 62 10.58 -17.48 -8.89
C ASN A 62 9.13 -18.03 -8.97
N ASN A 63 8.39 -17.63 -10.01
CA ASN A 63 6.98 -17.99 -10.20
C ASN A 63 6.06 -17.59 -9.04
N GLY A 64 6.44 -16.59 -8.23
CA GLY A 64 5.64 -16.06 -7.12
C GLY A 64 4.44 -15.20 -7.53
N ASN A 65 3.99 -15.31 -8.78
CA ASN A 65 2.89 -14.52 -9.33
C ASN A 65 1.55 -14.89 -8.66
N GLY A 66 0.62 -13.95 -8.67
CA GLY A 66 -0.76 -14.22 -8.25
C GLY A 66 -1.66 -14.62 -9.41
N MET A 67 -2.89 -14.99 -9.06
CA MET A 67 -3.97 -15.24 -10.00
C MET A 67 -4.64 -13.94 -10.46
N ASP A 68 -4.48 -12.86 -9.70
CA ASP A 68 -5.16 -11.58 -9.91
C ASP A 68 -6.66 -11.73 -10.19
N THR A 69 -7.34 -12.49 -9.34
CA THR A 69 -8.73 -12.95 -9.55
C THR A 69 -9.73 -11.81 -9.74
N TYR A 70 -9.40 -10.63 -9.20
CA TYR A 70 -10.27 -9.45 -9.21
C TYR A 70 -9.72 -8.29 -10.06
N GLY A 71 -8.61 -8.49 -10.78
CA GLY A 71 -7.97 -7.44 -11.60
C GLY A 71 -7.36 -6.31 -10.77
N PHE A 72 -6.92 -6.58 -9.54
CA PHE A 72 -6.28 -5.61 -8.66
C PHE A 72 -4.82 -5.35 -9.07
N SER A 73 -4.12 -6.40 -9.50
CA SER A 73 -2.76 -6.39 -10.05
C SER A 73 -1.71 -5.75 -9.14
N VAL A 74 -1.44 -6.29 -7.94
CA VAL A 74 -0.30 -5.83 -7.12
C VAL A 74 1.02 -6.15 -7.84
N LEU A 75 1.76 -5.12 -8.23
CA LEU A 75 3.06 -5.23 -8.89
C LEU A 75 4.19 -5.27 -7.85
N PRO A 76 5.23 -6.11 -8.05
CA PRO A 76 6.38 -6.18 -7.16
C PRO A 76 7.37 -5.03 -7.43
N ALA A 77 6.94 -3.80 -7.16
CA ALA A 77 7.71 -2.59 -7.42
C ALA A 77 8.94 -2.43 -6.50
N GLY A 78 9.08 -3.28 -5.49
CA GLY A 78 10.11 -3.15 -4.47
C GLY A 78 9.77 -2.08 -3.44
N ILE A 79 10.80 -1.62 -2.74
CA ILE A 79 10.73 -0.65 -1.65
C ILE A 79 11.80 0.41 -1.92
N HIS A 80 11.41 1.67 -1.79
CA HIS A 80 12.35 2.78 -1.78
C HIS A 80 12.64 3.15 -0.33
N ASP A 81 13.88 2.99 0.10
CA ASP A 81 14.27 3.27 1.48
C ASP A 81 14.44 4.77 1.72
N GLY A 82 14.40 5.16 3.00
CA GLY A 82 14.55 6.57 3.40
C GLY A 82 15.92 7.18 3.07
N ASP A 83 16.91 6.35 2.74
CA ASP A 83 18.24 6.78 2.29
C ASP A 83 18.33 7.01 0.77
N GLY A 84 17.23 6.81 0.03
CA GLY A 84 17.16 6.97 -1.42
C GLY A 84 17.47 5.70 -2.22
N SER A 85 17.81 4.60 -1.56
CA SER A 85 18.08 3.33 -2.23
C SER A 85 16.78 2.61 -2.63
N TYR A 86 16.87 1.76 -3.67
CA TYR A 86 15.77 0.91 -4.12
C TYR A 86 16.16 -0.56 -3.95
N ARG A 87 15.29 -1.34 -3.32
CA ARG A 87 15.54 -2.77 -3.09
C ARG A 87 14.34 -3.64 -3.40
N THR A 88 14.60 -4.93 -3.60
CA THR A 88 13.57 -5.98 -3.68
C THR A 88 12.57 -5.85 -4.82
N ALA A 89 12.89 -5.07 -5.86
CA ALA A 89 12.14 -5.07 -7.11
C ALA A 89 12.01 -6.50 -7.66
N GLY A 90 10.82 -6.86 -8.13
CA GLY A 90 10.48 -8.22 -8.54
C GLY A 90 10.19 -9.19 -7.38
N LYS A 91 10.55 -8.85 -6.14
CA LYS A 91 10.38 -9.75 -4.98
C LYS A 91 9.31 -9.30 -4.01
N HIS A 92 9.18 -7.99 -3.78
CA HIS A 92 8.25 -7.43 -2.80
C HIS A 92 7.41 -6.31 -3.39
N ALA A 93 6.25 -6.09 -2.79
CA ALA A 93 5.45 -4.89 -2.96
C ALA A 93 5.02 -4.38 -1.59
N GLY A 94 5.13 -3.07 -1.37
CA GLY A 94 4.42 -2.43 -0.27
C GLY A 94 3.40 -1.42 -0.77
N LEU A 95 2.34 -1.26 0.01
CA LEU A 95 1.23 -0.36 -0.29
C LEU A 95 0.99 0.55 0.89
N TRP A 96 1.05 1.86 0.64
CA TRP A 96 0.68 2.87 1.62
C TRP A 96 -0.85 2.97 1.77
N GLY A 97 -1.27 3.35 2.97
CA GLY A 97 -2.61 3.84 3.26
C GLY A 97 -2.57 5.22 3.91
N SER A 98 -3.73 5.71 4.37
CA SER A 98 -3.83 7.00 5.08
C SER A 98 -3.65 6.89 6.60
N THR A 99 -3.51 5.67 7.14
CA THR A 99 -3.36 5.44 8.59
C THR A 99 -1.91 5.67 9.00
N GLU A 100 -1.70 6.51 10.00
CA GLU A 100 -0.37 6.94 10.44
C GLU A 100 -0.28 7.15 11.95
N ASN A 101 0.95 7.23 12.46
CA ASN A 101 1.25 7.54 13.85
C ASN A 101 2.61 8.27 13.93
N SER A 102 2.59 9.57 14.17
CA SER A 102 3.78 10.39 14.38
C SER A 102 4.79 10.26 13.22
N SER A 103 5.98 9.72 13.46
CA SER A 103 7.00 9.48 12.42
C SER A 103 6.74 8.26 11.53
N TYR A 104 5.72 7.47 11.83
CA TYR A 104 5.42 6.20 11.15
C TYR A 104 4.11 6.24 10.38
N ALA A 105 4.01 5.42 9.33
CA ALA A 105 2.78 5.16 8.61
C ALA A 105 2.53 3.66 8.49
N TYR A 106 1.25 3.28 8.39
CA TYR A 106 0.84 1.90 8.24
C TYR A 106 0.92 1.46 6.78
N TYR A 107 1.53 0.31 6.53
CA TYR A 107 1.68 -0.27 5.19
C TYR A 107 1.22 -1.72 5.16
N TRP A 108 0.87 -2.16 3.96
CA TRP A 108 0.65 -3.56 3.62
C TRP A 108 1.79 -4.09 2.77
N PHE A 109 2.12 -5.36 2.93
CA PHE A 109 3.30 -5.98 2.34
C PHE A 109 2.97 -7.31 1.68
N PHE A 110 3.48 -7.50 0.48
CA PHE A 110 3.36 -8.73 -0.32
C PHE A 110 4.76 -9.24 -0.66
N ALA A 111 4.97 -10.55 -0.52
CA ALA A 111 6.20 -11.23 -0.89
C ALA A 111 5.98 -12.27 -2.00
N TYR A 112 7.02 -12.50 -2.80
CA TYR A 112 6.97 -13.46 -3.92
C TYR A 112 6.72 -14.89 -3.43
N ASP A 113 7.29 -15.26 -2.30
CA ASP A 113 7.25 -16.60 -1.68
C ASP A 113 6.13 -16.76 -0.65
N SER A 114 5.20 -15.79 -0.55
CA SER A 114 4.08 -15.87 0.38
C SER A 114 2.75 -15.59 -0.29
N GLU A 115 1.73 -16.35 0.15
CA GLU A 115 0.33 -16.07 -0.12
C GLU A 115 -0.27 -15.08 0.88
N ARG A 116 0.39 -14.93 2.03
CA ARG A 116 -0.07 -14.06 3.11
C ARG A 116 0.33 -12.62 2.83
N VAL A 117 -0.59 -11.70 3.11
CA VAL A 117 -0.32 -10.27 3.14
C VAL A 117 0.08 -9.89 4.56
N GLY A 118 1.27 -9.30 4.69
CA GLY A 118 1.79 -8.73 5.93
C GLY A 118 1.37 -7.28 6.10
N SER A 119 1.56 -6.74 7.30
CA SER A 119 1.32 -5.33 7.60
C SER A 119 2.22 -4.87 8.74
N GLY A 120 2.47 -3.58 8.82
CA GLY A 120 3.24 -3.00 9.91
C GLY A 120 3.22 -1.48 9.90
N TYR A 121 3.98 -0.90 10.82
CA TYR A 121 4.33 0.52 10.80
C TYR A 121 5.79 0.64 10.39
N THR A 122 6.06 1.59 9.50
CA THR A 122 7.43 1.93 9.09
C THR A 122 7.55 3.45 8.92
N TYR A 123 8.76 3.96 8.75
CA TYR A 123 9.00 5.39 8.68
C TYR A 123 8.35 6.02 7.45
N LYS A 124 7.80 7.21 7.62
CA LYS A 124 7.14 7.96 6.52
C LYS A 124 8.09 8.42 5.41
N ASN A 125 9.41 8.30 5.58
CA ASN A 125 10.39 8.58 4.54
C ASN A 125 10.64 7.38 3.60
N GLU A 126 10.03 6.22 3.86
CA GLU A 126 10.02 5.10 2.90
C GLU A 126 9.00 5.35 1.77
N GLY A 127 9.33 4.89 0.57
CA GLY A 127 8.49 4.95 -0.60
C GLY A 127 7.85 3.59 -0.90
N PHE A 128 6.53 3.56 -0.83
CA PHE A 128 5.69 2.44 -1.24
C PHE A 128 4.65 2.90 -2.26
N SER A 129 4.09 1.94 -2.99
CA SER A 129 3.06 2.24 -3.99
C SER A 129 1.77 2.70 -3.31
N ILE A 130 1.01 3.54 -4.01
CA ILE A 130 -0.30 4.02 -3.55
C ILE A 130 -1.37 3.47 -4.47
N ARG A 131 -2.52 3.12 -3.89
CA ARG A 131 -3.77 2.87 -4.63
C ARG A 131 -4.79 3.88 -4.14
N CYS A 132 -5.60 4.40 -5.05
CA CYS A 132 -6.73 5.25 -4.70
C CYS A 132 -8.01 4.42 -4.76
N ILE A 133 -8.91 4.63 -3.82
CA ILE A 133 -10.25 4.03 -3.80
C ILE A 133 -11.30 5.11 -4.05
N LYS A 134 -12.39 4.74 -4.71
CA LYS A 134 -13.46 5.66 -5.09
C LYS A 134 -14.37 5.90 -3.89
N ASP A 135 -14.82 7.15 -3.72
CA ASP A 135 -15.82 7.54 -2.72
C ASP A 135 -17.21 6.97 -3.04
#